data_AF-A0A1I6NYP9-F1
#
_entry.id   AF-A0A1I6NYP9-F1
#
_cell.length_a   1.000
_cell.length_b   1.000
_cell.length_c   1.000
_cell.angle_alpha   90.00
_cell.angle_beta   90.00
_cell.angle_gamma   90.00
#
_symmetry.space_group_name_H-M   'P 1'
#
loop_
_entity.id
_entity.type
_entity.pdbx_description
1 polymer ?
#
loop_
_entity_poly.entity_id
_entity_poly.type
_entity_poly.pdbx_seq_one_letter_code
_entity_poly.pdbx_strand_id
1 'polypeptide(L)' 'MAKEQLGARVDADVADLARKRAADRNLSLGDYLAQLVLEDVHGMRQRAMTAADRFIGEFGELLDAAEDAQAASAKENRAA' A
#
# COMPACT_ATOMS: atom_id res chain seq x y z
N MET A 1 -25.17 -4.53 -0.24
CA MET A 1 -24.45 -5.32 -1.27
C MET A 1 -24.26 -6.72 -0.73
N ALA A 2 -24.50 -7.77 -1.52
CA ALA A 2 -24.20 -9.14 -1.10
C ALA A 2 -22.68 -9.33 -1.01
N LYS A 3 -22.19 -10.06 0.00
CA LYS A 3 -20.78 -10.41 0.11
C LYS A 3 -20.45 -11.48 -0.94
N GLU A 4 -19.35 -11.31 -1.67
CA GLU A 4 -18.85 -12.33 -2.60
C GLU A 4 -18.22 -13.49 -1.80
N GLN A 5 -18.52 -14.73 -2.21
CA GLN A 5 -17.97 -15.91 -1.55
C GLN A 5 -16.64 -16.31 -2.19
N LEU A 6 -15.56 -16.26 -1.41
CA LEU A 6 -14.24 -16.69 -1.84
C LEU A 6 -14.03 -18.19 -1.57
N GLY A 7 -13.91 -18.99 -2.63
CA GLY A 7 -13.61 -20.43 -2.53
C GLY A 7 -12.10 -20.69 -2.51
N ALA A 8 -11.45 -20.60 -1.34
CA ALA A 8 -10.04 -20.92 -1.17
C ALA A 8 -9.84 -22.24 -0.40
N ARG A 9 -8.91 -23.08 -0.86
CA ARG A 9 -8.47 -24.28 -0.11
C ARG A 9 -7.29 -23.89 0.76
N VAL A 10 -7.37 -24.24 2.04
CA VAL A 10 -6.31 -24.04 3.03
C VAL A 10 -6.17 -25.31 3.86
N ASP A 11 -4.99 -25.48 4.46
CA ASP A 11 -4.76 -26.57 5.39
C ASP A 11 -5.68 -26.45 6.63
N ALA A 12 -6.03 -27.59 7.20
CA ALA A 12 -7.03 -27.66 8.28
C ALA A 12 -6.57 -26.89 9.54
N ASP A 13 -5.28 -26.95 9.85
CA ASP A 13 -4.65 -26.23 10.96
C ASP A 13 -4.72 -24.71 10.77
N VAL A 14 -4.51 -24.23 9.54
CA VAL A 14 -4.65 -22.82 9.16
C VAL A 14 -6.10 -22.36 9.32
N ALA A 15 -7.06 -23.17 8.87
CA ALA A 15 -8.48 -22.87 9.03
C ALA A 15 -8.89 -22.76 10.51
N ASP A 16 -8.39 -23.68 11.35
CA ASP A 16 -8.67 -23.66 12.78
C ASP A 16 -8.03 -22.48 13.49
N LEU A 17 -6.80 -22.12 13.12
CA LEU A 17 -6.13 -20.93 13.64
C LEU A 17 -6.91 -19.66 13.27
N ALA A 18 -7.34 -19.53 12.01
CA ALA A 18 -8.11 -18.39 11.56
C ALA A 18 -9.44 -18.24 12.31
N ARG A 19 -10.15 -19.36 12.56
CA ARG A 19 -11.39 -19.38 13.36
C ARG A 19 -11.14 -18.93 14.80
N LYS A 20 -10.10 -19.47 15.47
CA LYS A 20 -9.74 -19.07 16.84
C LYS A 20 -9.43 -17.57 16.90
N ARG A 21 -8.63 -17.07 15.96
CA ARG A 21 -8.21 -15.67 15.92
C ARG A 21 -9.35 -14.70 15.60
N ALA A 22 -10.33 -15.15 14.81
CA ALA A 22 -11.57 -14.40 14.57
C ALA A 22 -12.42 -14.36 15.85
N ALA A 23 -12.57 -15.49 16.55
CA ALA A 23 -13.31 -15.58 17.81
C ALA A 23 -12.68 -14.71 18.92
N ASP A 24 -11.35 -14.72 19.06
CA ASP A 24 -10.63 -13.87 20.02
C ASP A 24 -10.93 -12.36 19.83
N ARG A 25 -11.32 -11.97 18.61
CA ARG A 25 -11.64 -10.59 18.22
C ARG A 25 -13.14 -10.31 18.12
N ASN A 26 -13.99 -11.28 18.46
CA ASN A 26 -15.45 -11.22 18.27
C ASN A 26 -15.85 -10.90 16.81
N LEU A 27 -15.09 -11.41 15.84
CA LEU A 27 -15.35 -11.23 14.41
C LEU A 27 -15.87 -12.52 13.79
N SER A 28 -16.67 -12.38 12.73
CA SER A 28 -16.89 -13.51 11.82
C SER A 28 -15.59 -13.87 11.10
N LEU A 29 -15.42 -15.12 10.69
CA LEU A 29 -14.23 -15.54 9.93
C LEU A 29 -14.03 -14.69 8.66
N GLY A 30 -15.12 -14.39 7.95
CA GLY A 30 -15.08 -13.56 6.74
C GLY A 30 -14.63 -12.13 7.03
N ASP A 31 -15.12 -11.52 8.11
CA ASP A 31 -14.74 -10.15 8.48
C ASP A 31 -13.29 -10.09 8.98
N TYR A 32 -12.85 -11.12 9.71
CA TYR A 32 -11.45 -11.26 10.12
C TYR A 32 -10.51 -11.36 8.91
N LEU A 33 -10.85 -12.19 7.91
CA LEU A 33 -10.05 -12.31 6.69
C LEU A 33 -10.04 -11.01 5.88
N ALA A 34 -11.18 -10.34 5.75
CA ALA A 34 -11.25 -9.04 5.08
C ALA A 34 -10.36 -8.00 5.75
N GLN A 35 -10.42 -7.90 7.09
CA GLN A 35 -9.56 -6.99 7.84
C GLN A 35 -8.08 -7.34 7.68
N LEU A 36 -7.71 -8.63 7.74
CA LEU A 36 -6.34 -9.07 7.57
C LEU A 36 -5.77 -8.69 6.20
N VAL A 37 -6.56 -8.85 5.13
CA VAL A 37 -6.16 -8.47 3.77
C VAL A 37 -6.02 -6.95 3.64
N LEU A 38 -6.97 -6.19 4.20
CA LEU A 38 -6.91 -4.73 4.18
C LEU A 38 -5.69 -4.21 4.95
N GLU A 39 -5.41 -4.77 6.12
CA GLU A 39 -4.22 -4.42 6.92
C GLU A 39 -2.92 -4.70 6.17
N ASP A 40 -2.83 -5.83 5.47
CA ASP A 40 -1.65 -6.19 4.67
C ASP A 40 -1.42 -5.17 3.52
N VAL A 41 -2.48 -4.86 2.76
CA VAL A 41 -2.43 -3.90 1.65
C VAL A 41 -2.12 -2.48 2.15
N HIS A 42 -2.81 -2.03 3.19
CA HIS A 42 -2.63 -0.68 3.73
C HIS A 42 -1.28 -0.54 4.45
N GLY A 43 -0.78 -1.58 5.11
CA GLY A 43 0.53 -1.58 5.75
C GLY A 43 1.66 -1.40 4.75
N MET A 44 1.60 -2.08 3.60
CA MET A 44 2.56 -1.87 2.52
C MET A 44 2.48 -0.46 1.94
N ARG A 45 1.27 0.04 1.68
CA ARG A 45 1.06 1.42 1.23
C ARG A 45 1.65 2.42 2.22
N GLN A 46 1.41 2.26 3.51
CA GLN A 46 1.98 3.15 4.53
C GLN A 46 3.50 3.14 4.51
N ARG A 47 4.14 1.96 4.47
CA ARG A 47 5.60 1.87 4.37
C ARG A 47 6.13 2.56 3.10
N ALA A 48 5.45 2.39 1.97
CA ALA A 48 5.81 3.05 0.72
C ALA A 48 5.67 4.57 0.81
N MET A 49 4.58 5.08 1.39
CA MET A 49 4.38 6.53 1.58
C MET A 49 5.43 7.12 2.53
N THR A 50 5.74 6.45 3.64
CA THR A 50 6.80 6.89 4.55
C THR A 50 8.17 6.92 3.85
N ALA A 51 8.49 5.93 3.02
CA ALA A 51 9.73 5.92 2.26
C ALA A 51 9.79 7.04 1.21
N ALA A 52 8.67 7.29 0.52
CA ALA A 52 8.55 8.38 -0.45
C ALA A 52 8.68 9.76 0.21
N ASP A 53 8.02 9.97 1.35
CA ASP A 53 8.08 11.22 2.11
C ASP A 53 9.52 11.50 2.58
N ARG A 54 10.21 10.47 3.07
CA ARG A 54 11.64 10.55 3.40
C ARG A 54 12.50 10.89 2.17
N PHE A 55 12.25 10.23 1.04
CA PHE A 55 12.99 10.47 -0.20
C PHE A 55 12.80 11.90 -0.71
N ILE A 56 11.58 12.42 -0.72
CA ILE A 56 11.28 13.80 -1.10
C ILE A 56 11.92 14.77 -0.10
N GLY A 57 11.87 14.50 1.21
CA GLY A 57 12.53 15.33 2.21
C GLY A 57 14.05 15.39 2.06
N GLU A 58 14.69 14.26 1.73
CA GLU A 58 16.16 14.17 1.57
C GLU A 58 16.63 14.72 0.22
N PHE A 59 15.84 14.57 -0.85
CA PHE A 59 16.26 14.89 -2.22
C PHE A 59 15.45 16.00 -2.89
N GLY A 60 14.48 16.62 -2.20
CA GLY A 60 13.55 17.59 -2.78
C GLY A 60 14.26 18.76 -3.47
N GLU A 61 15.21 19.39 -2.80
CA GLU A 61 15.98 20.50 -3.38
C GLU A 61 16.79 20.08 -4.61
N LEU A 62 17.27 18.83 -4.66
CA LEU A 62 17.97 18.29 -5.81
C LEU A 62 17.00 18.02 -6.98
N LEU A 63 15.81 17.49 -6.69
CA LEU A 63 14.77 17.28 -7.70
C LEU A 63 14.31 18.63 -8.28
N ASP A 64 14.02 19.61 -7.43
CA ASP A 64 13.61 20.95 -7.85
C ASP A 64 14.68 21.60 -8.75
N ALA A 65 15.95 21.53 -8.35
CA ALA A 65 17.06 22.05 -9.15
C ALA A 65 17.21 21.33 -10.50
N ALA A 66 16.96 20.01 -10.55
CA ALA A 66 16.98 19.25 -11.79
C ALA A 66 15.81 19.61 -12.72
N GLU A 67 14.60 19.81 -12.17
CA GLU A 67 13.41 20.23 -12.91
C GLU A 67 13.59 21.63 -13.50
N ASP A 68 14.13 22.57 -12.73
CA ASP A 68 14.42 23.92 -13.19
C ASP A 68 15.46 23.93 -14.32
N ALA A 69 16.52 23.14 -14.20
CA ALA A 69 17.55 22.99 -15.24
C ALA A 69 16.95 22.39 -16.53
N GLN A 70 16.06 21.39 -16.41
CA GLN A 70 15.38 20.80 -17.55
C GLN A 70 14.43 21.81 -18.22
N ALA A 71 13.64 22.55 -17.44
CA ALA A 71 12.73 23.58 -17.94
C ALA A 71 13.47 24.73 -18.65
N ALA A 72 14.65 25.12 -18.14
CA ALA A 72 15.51 26.10 -18.80
C ALA A 72 16.00 25.60 -20.16
N SER A 73 16.53 24.37 -20.23
CA SER A 73 16.99 23.77 -21.50
C SER A 73 15.87 23.63 -22.55
N ALA A 74 14.65 23.30 -22.11
CA ALA A 74 13.51 23.16 -22.99
C ALA A 74 13.02 24.50 -23.56
N LYS A 75 13.16 25.60 -22.81
CA LYS A 75 12.85 26.96 -23.29
C LYS A 75 13.90 27.45 -24.28
N GLU A 76 15.17 27.15 -24.04
CA GLU A 76 16.28 27.52 -24.92
C GLU A 76 16.14 26.85 -26.31
N ASN A 77 15.79 25.56 -26.34
CA ASN A 77 15.52 24.83 -27.58
C ASN A 77 14.29 25.32 -28.37
N ARG A 78 13.40 26.11 -27.75
CA ARG A 78 12.18 26.64 -28.38
C ARG A 78 12.35 28.06 -28.92
N ALA A 79 13.41 28.75 -28.50
CA ALA A 79 13.76 30.10 -28.93
C ALA A 79 14.79 30.12 -30.07
N ALA A 80 15.42 28.98 -30.36
CA ALA A 80 16.26 28.72 -31.53
C ALA A 80 15.41 28.23 -32.72
#